data_AF-A0A969GV93-F1
#
_entry.id   AF-A0A969GV93-F1
#
_cell.length_a   1.000
_cell.length_b   1.000
_cell.length_c   1.000
_cell.angle_alpha   90.00
_cell.angle_beta   90.00
_cell.angle_gamma   90.00
#
_symmetry.space_group_name_H-M   'P 1'
#
loop_
_entity.id
_entity.type
_entity.pdbx_description
1 polymer ?
#
loop_
_entity_poly.entity_id
_entity_poly.type
_entity_poly.pdbx_seq_one_letter_code
_entity_poly.pdbx_strand_id
1 'polypeptide(L)'
;MLEFLSSIALAQIVTPPANSPPVPPPTVAAPPFPSSPTFREVFRPQEVRSLPGQLDTIPVFNSNSPELIQSEGILLSTFPPDGMAVPSAHLNFPLEGRFDIFAHHVVRGVAPDDVRTIYLGLVVHNPTDRTVTLDVLQAASYLSQEAPFRDLPSYVANPMGTVFAGPGSRTMDDILRGQRQLGWPDLVIIPPRSTQLLVNLPIPLRSLDALRNGEPLPQHLVPFPLPGATP
;
A
#
# COMPACT_ATOMS: atom_id res chain seq x y z
N MET A 1 10.28 24.61 -0.94
CA MET A 1 10.17 26.01 -1.40
C MET A 1 8.89 26.10 -2.20
N LEU A 2 7.81 26.59 -1.57
CA LEU A 2 6.48 26.75 -2.18
C LEU A 2 6.32 28.24 -2.52
N GLU A 3 6.08 28.56 -3.78
CA GLU A 3 5.75 29.92 -4.23
C GLU A 3 4.23 30.01 -4.40
N PHE A 4 3.58 30.87 -3.61
CA PHE A 4 2.18 31.26 -3.75
C PHE A 4 2.16 32.68 -4.33
N LEU A 5 1.76 32.84 -5.59
CA LEU A 5 1.50 34.15 -6.19
C LEU A 5 -0.01 34.40 -6.17
N SER A 6 -0.45 35.24 -5.24
CA SER A 6 -1.78 35.87 -5.31
C SER A 6 -1.60 37.33 -5.67
N SER A 7 -2.16 37.75 -6.80
CA SER A 7 -2.23 39.14 -7.20
C SER A 7 -3.68 39.62 -7.09
N ILE A 8 -3.93 40.54 -6.16
CA ILE A 8 -5.20 41.29 -6.09
C ILE A 8 -5.02 42.56 -6.91
N ALA A 9 -5.85 42.75 -7.93
CA ALA A 9 -5.97 44.02 -8.63
C ALA A 9 -7.01 44.91 -7.92
N LEU A 10 -6.59 46.07 -7.42
CA LEU A 10 -7.49 47.14 -7.00
C LEU A 10 -7.69 48.10 -8.18
N ALA A 11 -8.92 48.22 -8.67
CA ALA A 11 -9.29 49.23 -9.63
C ALA A 11 -9.79 50.49 -8.91
N GLN A 12 -9.24 51.66 -9.27
CA GLN A 12 -9.77 52.96 -8.84
C GLN A 12 -11.10 53.23 -9.54
N ILE A 13 -12.13 53.56 -8.78
CA ILE A 13 -13.41 54.03 -9.32
C ILE A 13 -13.29 55.53 -9.55
N VAL A 14 -13.17 55.96 -10.81
CA VAL A 14 -13.39 57.35 -11.21
C VAL A 14 -14.87 57.50 -11.54
N THR A 15 -15.58 58.34 -10.78
CA THR A 15 -16.99 58.67 -11.06
C THR A 15 -17.08 59.79 -12.10
N PRO A 16 -17.81 59.60 -13.22
CA PRO A 16 -18.04 60.67 -14.19
C PRO A 16 -19.20 61.60 -13.76
N PRO A 17 -19.25 62.86 -14.24
CA PRO A 17 -20.29 63.82 -13.89
C PRO A 17 -21.66 63.50 -14.52
N ALA A 18 -22.72 63.93 -13.82
CA ALA A 18 -24.09 63.42 -13.87
C ALA A 18 -24.93 63.64 -15.15
N ASN A 19 -24.37 64.16 -16.26
CA ASN A 19 -25.18 64.53 -17.45
C ASN A 19 -24.55 64.08 -18.78
N SER A 20 -24.13 62.81 -18.89
CA SER A 20 -23.75 62.20 -20.17
C SER A 20 -24.82 61.20 -20.62
N PRO A 21 -25.21 61.16 -21.90
CA PRO A 21 -26.10 60.11 -22.41
C PRO A 21 -25.45 58.73 -22.21
N PRO A 22 -26.23 57.66 -21.96
CA PRO A 22 -25.68 56.33 -21.71
C PRO A 22 -24.91 55.85 -22.94
N VAL A 23 -23.58 55.76 -22.80
CA VAL A 23 -22.71 55.11 -23.78
C VAL A 23 -23.03 53.61 -23.71
N PRO A 24 -23.42 52.95 -24.81
CA PRO A 24 -23.59 51.50 -24.80
C PRO A 24 -22.25 50.87 -24.40
N PRO A 25 -22.25 49.87 -23.50
CA PRO A 25 -21.01 49.24 -23.07
C PRO A 25 -20.26 48.73 -24.30
N PRO A 26 -18.93 48.87 -24.36
CA PRO A 26 -18.15 48.28 -25.44
C PRO A 26 -18.46 46.78 -25.48
N THR A 27 -18.85 46.28 -26.65
CA THR A 27 -18.98 44.84 -26.87
C THR A 27 -17.58 44.24 -26.81
N VAL A 28 -17.15 43.87 -25.61
CA VAL A 28 -15.93 43.08 -25.41
C VAL A 28 -16.29 41.68 -25.91
N ALA A 29 -15.80 41.33 -27.10
CA ALA A 29 -15.85 39.97 -27.57
C ALA A 29 -15.19 39.08 -26.51
N ALA A 30 -15.92 38.09 -26.01
CA ALA A 30 -15.36 37.13 -25.07
C ALA A 30 -14.13 36.46 -25.72
N PRO A 31 -13.01 36.29 -25.00
CA PRO A 31 -11.88 35.55 -25.52
C PRO A 31 -12.35 34.14 -25.94
N PRO A 32 -11.86 33.59 -27.06
CA PRO A 32 -12.25 32.26 -27.48
C PRO A 32 -11.96 31.27 -26.34
N PHE A 33 -12.95 30.44 -26.02
CA PHE A 33 -12.75 29.34 -25.09
C PHE A 33 -11.56 28.49 -25.57
N PRO A 34 -10.64 28.09 -24.68
CA PRO A 34 -9.56 27.19 -25.06
C PRO A 34 -10.18 25.93 -25.66
N SER A 35 -9.80 25.60 -26.90
CA SER A 35 -10.22 24.37 -27.56
C SER A 35 -9.96 23.18 -26.64
N SER A 36 -10.95 22.31 -26.46
CA SER A 36 -10.80 21.07 -25.70
C SER A 36 -9.53 20.34 -26.15
N PRO A 37 -8.70 19.81 -25.23
CA PRO A 37 -7.47 19.14 -25.61
C PRO A 37 -7.80 18.02 -26.60
N THR A 38 -7.16 18.05 -27.76
CA THR A 38 -7.28 17.00 -28.74
C THR A 38 -6.48 15.80 -28.24
N PHE A 39 -7.18 14.81 -27.69
CA PHE A 39 -6.57 13.53 -27.33
C PHE A 39 -6.14 12.85 -28.63
N ARG A 40 -4.83 12.72 -28.84
CA ARG A 40 -4.28 11.87 -29.89
C ARG A 40 -4.06 10.48 -29.31
N GLU A 41 -4.75 9.50 -29.88
CA GLU A 41 -4.41 8.11 -29.65
C GLU A 41 -3.06 7.81 -30.31
N VAL A 42 -2.12 7.28 -29.54
CA VAL A 42 -0.77 6.93 -30.02
C VAL A 42 -0.61 5.42 -29.95
N PHE A 43 -0.63 4.76 -31.10
CA PHE A 43 -0.30 3.34 -31.21
C PHE A 43 1.21 3.18 -31.33
N ARG A 44 1.84 2.57 -30.32
CA ARG A 44 3.25 2.14 -30.39
C ARG A 44 3.28 0.61 -30.44
N PRO A 45 3.70 -0.01 -31.56
CA PRO A 45 3.91 -1.45 -31.60
C PRO A 45 4.93 -1.84 -30.53
N GLN A 46 4.58 -2.79 -29.68
CA GLN A 46 5.49 -3.37 -28.71
C GLN A 46 5.62 -4.86 -28.98
N GLU A 47 6.83 -5.38 -28.87
CA GLU A 47 7.08 -6.81 -28.94
C GLU A 47 6.82 -7.40 -27.55
N VAL A 48 5.81 -8.25 -27.42
CA VAL A 48 5.58 -9.04 -26.21
C VAL A 48 6.38 -10.33 -26.36
N ARG A 49 7.44 -10.46 -25.56
CA ARG A 49 8.22 -11.70 -25.47
C ARG A 49 7.80 -12.49 -24.25
N SER A 50 7.68 -13.80 -24.39
CA SER A 50 7.54 -14.69 -23.23
C SER A 50 8.76 -14.55 -22.33
N LEU A 51 8.53 -14.47 -21.03
CA LEU A 51 9.62 -14.60 -20.07
C LEU A 51 10.21 -16.02 -20.21
N PRO A 52 11.54 -16.18 -20.24
CA PRO A 52 12.14 -17.51 -20.23
C PRO A 52 11.81 -18.19 -18.90
N GLY A 53 11.51 -19.49 -18.95
CA GLY A 53 11.22 -20.31 -17.77
C GLY A 53 9.77 -20.79 -17.71
N GLN A 54 9.39 -21.29 -16.55
CA GLN A 54 8.04 -21.77 -16.24
C GLN A 54 7.65 -21.28 -14.84
N LEU A 55 6.35 -21.16 -14.59
CA LEU A 55 5.87 -21.00 -13.22
C LEU A 55 6.25 -22.23 -12.41
N ASP A 56 6.64 -22.04 -11.16
CA ASP A 56 6.77 -23.16 -10.23
C ASP A 56 5.38 -23.67 -9.82
N THR A 57 5.38 -24.74 -9.02
CA THR A 57 4.15 -25.38 -8.54
C THR A 57 3.87 -25.05 -7.08
N ILE A 58 4.52 -24.03 -6.51
CA ILE A 58 4.34 -23.66 -5.11
C ILE A 58 3.07 -22.83 -4.99
N PRO A 59 2.09 -23.24 -4.15
CA PRO A 59 0.90 -22.46 -3.93
C PRO A 59 1.23 -21.09 -3.34
N VAL A 60 0.64 -20.03 -3.89
CA VAL A 60 0.77 -18.67 -3.36
C VAL A 60 -0.58 -18.20 -2.86
N PHE A 61 -0.68 -17.93 -1.55
CA PHE A 61 -1.77 -17.12 -1.01
C PHE A 61 -1.55 -15.67 -1.45
N ASN A 62 -2.25 -15.25 -2.50
CA ASN A 62 -2.08 -13.95 -3.12
C ASN A 62 -3.27 -13.03 -2.81
N SER A 63 -3.05 -12.06 -1.92
CA SER A 63 -4.01 -11.02 -1.59
C SER A 63 -3.58 -9.69 -2.20
N ASN A 64 -4.24 -9.30 -3.29
CA ASN A 64 -4.01 -8.01 -3.97
C ASN A 64 -5.33 -7.35 -4.43
N SER A 65 -6.46 -7.86 -3.95
CA SER A 65 -7.78 -7.35 -4.31
C SER A 65 -8.70 -7.34 -3.10
N PRO A 66 -9.32 -6.20 -2.74
CA PRO A 66 -9.13 -4.90 -3.37
C PRO A 66 -7.74 -4.32 -3.08
N GLU A 67 -7.17 -3.58 -4.04
CA GLU A 67 -5.88 -2.89 -3.83
C GLU A 67 -6.04 -1.77 -2.80
N LEU A 68 -7.08 -0.94 -2.90
CA LEU A 68 -7.38 0.12 -1.94
C LEU A 68 -8.29 -0.39 -0.83
N ILE A 69 -7.81 -0.38 0.41
CA ILE A 69 -8.59 -0.77 1.59
C ILE A 69 -9.22 0.47 2.23
N GLN A 70 -10.53 0.42 2.39
CA GLN A 70 -11.33 1.53 2.92
C GLN A 70 -11.98 1.22 4.28
N SER A 71 -12.12 -0.07 4.63
CA SER A 71 -12.73 -0.57 5.87
C SER A 71 -12.02 -1.83 6.35
N GLU A 72 -12.14 -2.16 7.63
CA GLU A 72 -11.69 -3.46 8.13
C GLU A 72 -12.45 -4.64 7.50
N GLY A 73 -11.81 -5.81 7.49
CA GLY A 73 -12.42 -7.04 7.03
C GLY A 73 -11.41 -8.12 6.68
N ILE A 74 -11.92 -9.25 6.22
CA ILE A 74 -11.13 -10.35 5.68
C ILE A 74 -10.89 -10.06 4.19
N LEU A 75 -9.62 -9.93 3.80
CA LEU A 75 -9.24 -9.66 2.40
C LEU A 75 -9.23 -10.93 1.56
N LEU A 76 -8.82 -12.05 2.17
CA LEU A 76 -8.81 -13.38 1.57
C LEU A 76 -8.85 -14.41 2.69
N SER A 77 -9.61 -15.49 2.52
CA SER A 77 -9.61 -16.60 3.47
C SER A 77 -9.63 -17.94 2.76
N THR A 78 -8.80 -18.84 3.27
CA THR A 78 -8.78 -20.25 2.86
C THR A 78 -9.39 -21.18 3.91
N PHE A 79 -9.98 -20.62 4.97
CA PHE A 79 -10.54 -21.41 6.06
C PHE A 79 -11.77 -22.22 5.59
N PRO A 80 -12.19 -23.24 6.35
CA PRO A 80 -13.47 -23.89 6.12
C PRO A 80 -14.63 -22.89 6.26
N PRO A 81 -15.69 -23.04 5.46
CA PRO A 81 -16.83 -22.12 5.46
C PRO A 81 -17.80 -22.37 6.63
N ASP A 82 -17.70 -23.53 7.28
CA ASP A 82 -18.60 -23.96 8.35
C ASP A 82 -18.49 -23.03 9.56
N GLY A 83 -19.63 -22.53 10.03
CA GLY A 83 -19.71 -21.61 11.18
C GLY A 83 -19.27 -20.16 10.88
N MET A 84 -18.88 -19.84 9.63
CA MET A 84 -18.53 -18.48 9.23
C MET A 84 -19.79 -17.67 8.89
N ALA A 85 -19.76 -16.36 9.17
CA ALA A 85 -20.90 -15.47 8.90
C ALA A 85 -21.21 -15.34 7.40
N VAL A 86 -20.18 -15.40 6.54
CA VAL A 86 -20.31 -15.38 5.07
C VAL A 86 -19.58 -16.59 4.49
N PRO A 87 -20.20 -17.79 4.51
CA PRO A 87 -19.54 -19.04 4.11
C PRO A 87 -18.88 -18.98 2.72
N SER A 88 -19.49 -18.28 1.76
CA SER A 88 -18.98 -18.14 0.39
C SER A 88 -17.71 -17.28 0.26
N ALA A 89 -17.34 -16.53 1.30
CA ALA A 89 -16.11 -15.73 1.32
C ALA A 89 -14.86 -16.55 1.67
N HIS A 90 -15.02 -17.83 1.98
CA HIS A 90 -13.95 -18.73 2.41
C HIS A 90 -13.70 -19.80 1.34
N LEU A 91 -12.48 -19.84 0.83
CA LEU A 91 -12.11 -20.71 -0.30
C LEU A 91 -12.02 -22.20 0.06
N ASN A 92 -12.06 -22.54 1.35
CA ASN A 92 -11.93 -23.91 1.84
C ASN A 92 -10.74 -24.68 1.21
N PHE A 93 -9.57 -24.06 1.24
CA PHE A 93 -8.37 -24.57 0.57
C PHE A 93 -7.22 -24.75 1.56
N PRO A 94 -6.94 -25.98 2.01
CA PRO A 94 -5.82 -26.20 2.93
C PRO A 94 -4.49 -25.91 2.21
N LEU A 95 -3.63 -25.12 2.87
CA LEU A 95 -2.25 -24.92 2.44
C LEU A 95 -1.38 -25.95 3.16
N GLU A 96 -0.80 -26.88 2.38
CA GLU A 96 -0.01 -27.99 2.88
C GLU A 96 1.40 -27.97 2.27
N GLY A 97 2.41 -28.37 3.05
CA GLY A 97 3.80 -28.34 2.61
C GLY A 97 4.34 -26.92 2.43
N ARG A 98 5.10 -26.69 1.36
CA ARG A 98 5.68 -25.37 1.04
C ARG A 98 4.64 -24.53 0.29
N PHE A 99 4.37 -23.33 0.80
CA PHE A 99 3.53 -22.32 0.17
C PHE A 99 4.09 -20.92 0.45
N ASP A 100 3.72 -19.95 -0.38
CA ASP A 100 4.08 -18.54 -0.20
C ASP A 100 2.87 -17.70 0.16
N ILE A 101 3.15 -16.55 0.78
CA ILE A 101 2.13 -15.56 1.10
C ILE A 101 2.59 -14.24 0.50
N PHE A 102 1.73 -13.67 -0.34
CA PHE A 102 1.90 -12.36 -0.92
C PHE A 102 0.70 -11.50 -0.57
N ALA A 103 0.95 -10.32 0.00
CA ALA A 103 -0.07 -9.33 0.27
C ALA A 103 0.40 -7.97 -0.21
N HIS A 104 -0.43 -7.29 -0.99
CA HIS A 104 -0.23 -5.90 -1.40
C HIS A 104 -1.55 -5.17 -1.24
N HIS A 105 -1.53 -4.15 -0.39
CA HIS A 105 -2.69 -3.28 -0.19
C HIS A 105 -2.25 -1.86 0.08
N VAL A 106 -3.06 -0.91 -0.37
CA VAL A 106 -2.93 0.51 -0.14
C VAL A 106 -4.01 0.95 0.84
N VAL A 107 -3.61 1.71 1.85
CA VAL A 107 -4.55 2.38 2.76
C VAL A 107 -4.32 3.88 2.63
N ARG A 108 -5.40 4.65 2.59
CA ARG A 108 -5.34 6.12 2.53
C ARG A 108 -6.04 6.72 3.75
N GLY A 109 -5.47 7.81 4.26
CA GLY A 109 -6.16 8.64 5.24
C GLY A 109 -7.46 9.19 4.66
N VAL A 110 -8.51 9.21 5.46
CA VAL A 110 -9.81 9.80 5.06
C VAL A 110 -9.73 11.33 5.07
N ALA A 111 -8.90 11.88 5.97
CA ALA A 111 -8.62 13.30 6.11
C ALA A 111 -7.11 13.55 6.27
N PRO A 112 -6.61 14.78 6.03
CA PRO A 112 -5.19 15.10 6.18
C PRO A 112 -4.62 14.88 7.59
N ASP A 113 -5.48 14.88 8.61
CA ASP A 113 -5.15 14.66 10.02
C ASP A 113 -5.47 13.24 10.51
N ASP A 114 -5.68 12.28 9.59
CA ASP A 114 -5.96 10.90 9.93
C ASP A 114 -4.74 10.23 10.60
N VAL A 115 -4.83 10.07 11.92
CA VAL A 115 -3.78 9.47 12.77
C VAL A 115 -3.99 7.98 13.02
N ARG A 116 -4.96 7.33 12.35
CA ARG A 116 -5.23 5.91 12.57
C ARG A 116 -4.02 5.05 12.17
N THR A 117 -3.92 3.91 12.82
CA THR A 117 -3.04 2.82 12.40
C THR A 117 -3.95 1.66 12.02
N ILE A 118 -3.87 1.25 10.76
CA ILE A 118 -4.53 0.04 10.28
C ILE A 118 -3.56 -1.12 10.43
N TYR A 119 -4.04 -2.34 10.62
CA TYR A 119 -3.19 -3.50 10.78
C TYR A 119 -3.48 -4.52 9.69
N LEU A 120 -2.43 -5.03 9.05
CA LEU A 120 -2.50 -6.22 8.23
C LEU A 120 -2.17 -7.43 9.12
N GLY A 121 -3.20 -8.18 9.47
CA GLY A 121 -3.09 -9.40 10.26
C GLY A 121 -3.06 -10.63 9.35
N LEU A 122 -2.20 -11.59 9.68
CA LEU A 122 -2.22 -12.91 9.08
C LEU A 122 -2.54 -13.94 10.14
N VAL A 123 -3.65 -14.65 9.94
CA VAL A 123 -4.16 -15.64 10.88
C VAL A 123 -4.04 -17.02 10.27
N VAL A 124 -3.51 -17.96 11.05
CA VAL A 124 -3.32 -19.36 10.65
C VAL A 124 -4.16 -20.26 11.53
N HIS A 125 -4.85 -21.22 10.92
CA HIS A 125 -5.68 -22.20 11.62
C HIS A 125 -5.18 -23.61 11.31
N ASN A 126 -5.06 -24.42 12.36
CA ASN A 126 -4.78 -25.84 12.22
C ASN A 126 -6.09 -26.64 12.35
N PRO A 127 -6.65 -27.14 11.23
CA PRO A 127 -7.89 -27.91 11.27
C PRO A 127 -7.67 -29.36 11.70
N THR A 128 -6.45 -29.79 12.01
CA THR A 128 -6.15 -31.19 12.34
C THR A 128 -6.22 -31.45 13.84
N ASP A 129 -6.15 -32.74 14.21
CA ASP A 129 -6.07 -33.24 15.58
C ASP A 129 -4.62 -33.36 16.11
N ARG A 130 -3.62 -32.96 15.31
CA ARG A 130 -2.20 -32.99 15.66
C ARG A 130 -1.63 -31.59 15.68
N THR A 131 -0.59 -31.36 16.48
CA THR A 131 0.15 -30.10 16.45
C THR A 131 0.81 -29.92 15.09
N VAL A 132 0.66 -28.73 14.49
CA VAL A 132 1.33 -28.32 13.25
C VAL A 132 2.39 -27.28 13.61
N THR A 133 3.56 -27.39 13.00
CA THR A 133 4.61 -26.36 13.08
C THR A 133 4.73 -25.70 11.71
N LEU A 134 4.70 -24.37 11.68
CA LEU A 134 4.91 -23.57 10.49
C LEU A 134 6.28 -22.91 10.55
N ASP A 135 7.17 -23.28 9.64
CA ASP A 135 8.49 -22.65 9.51
C ASP A 135 8.41 -21.43 8.56
N VAL A 136 8.92 -20.29 9.02
CA VAL A 136 8.96 -19.05 8.23
C VAL A 136 10.35 -18.90 7.61
N LEU A 137 10.49 -19.47 6.41
CA LEU A 137 11.77 -19.57 5.71
C LEU A 137 12.36 -18.19 5.35
N GLN A 138 11.52 -17.30 4.84
CA GLN A 138 11.86 -15.93 4.48
C GLN A 138 10.66 -15.02 4.67
N ALA A 139 10.90 -13.77 5.04
CA ALA A 139 9.84 -12.77 5.16
C ALA A 139 10.44 -11.36 5.04
N ALA A 140 9.72 -10.49 4.35
CA ALA A 140 10.02 -9.07 4.25
C ALA A 140 8.71 -8.29 4.00
N SER A 141 8.58 -7.14 4.63
CA SER A 141 7.48 -6.20 4.43
C SER A 141 8.01 -4.79 4.59
N TYR A 142 7.53 -3.89 3.73
CA TYR A 142 7.93 -2.49 3.72
C TYR A 142 6.71 -1.60 3.52
N LEU A 143 6.68 -0.50 4.26
CA LEU A 143 5.74 0.59 4.03
C LEU A 143 6.29 1.56 2.97
N SER A 144 5.42 2.34 2.33
CA SER A 144 5.84 3.39 1.39
C SER A 144 6.75 4.44 2.04
N GLN A 145 6.66 4.62 3.35
CA GLN A 145 7.54 5.52 4.10
C GLN A 145 8.94 4.92 4.35
N GLU A 146 9.09 3.59 4.31
CA GLU A 146 10.38 2.89 4.45
C GLU A 146 11.04 2.64 3.09
N ALA A 147 10.21 2.43 2.07
CA ALA A 147 10.63 2.20 0.68
C ALA A 147 9.85 3.14 -0.25
N PRO A 148 10.22 4.43 -0.33
CA PRO A 148 9.51 5.41 -1.14
C PRO A 148 9.56 5.10 -2.62
N PHE A 149 8.51 5.52 -3.34
CA PHE A 149 8.49 5.48 -4.79
C PHE A 149 9.53 6.43 -5.37
N ARG A 150 10.39 5.91 -6.24
CA ARG A 150 11.45 6.67 -6.91
C ARG A 150 11.31 6.47 -8.40
N ASP A 151 11.44 7.56 -9.14
CA ASP A 151 11.60 7.50 -10.58
C ASP A 151 13.03 7.04 -10.89
N LEU A 152 13.18 5.81 -11.37
CA LEU A 152 14.45 5.21 -11.73
C LEU A 152 14.51 5.04 -13.26
N PRO A 153 15.73 5.10 -13.86
CA PRO A 153 15.91 4.67 -15.24
C PRO A 153 15.35 3.26 -15.48
N SER A 154 15.00 2.95 -16.73
CA SER A 154 14.42 1.65 -17.12
C SER A 154 15.30 0.44 -16.77
N TYR A 155 16.60 0.67 -16.54
CA TYR A 155 17.53 -0.33 -16.05
C TYR A 155 18.55 0.33 -15.11
N VAL A 156 18.73 -0.26 -13.92
CA VAL A 156 19.77 0.13 -12.97
C VAL A 156 20.39 -1.14 -12.41
N ALA A 157 21.72 -1.25 -12.46
CA ALA A 157 22.42 -2.34 -11.79
C ALA A 157 22.29 -2.18 -10.27
N ASN A 158 21.88 -3.25 -9.57
CA ASN A 158 21.71 -3.25 -8.13
C ASN A 158 22.57 -4.35 -7.48
N PRO A 159 23.91 -4.36 -7.58
CA PRO A 159 24.71 -5.45 -7.00
C PRO A 159 24.60 -5.51 -5.47
N MET A 160 24.42 -4.35 -4.81
CA MET A 160 24.42 -4.20 -3.36
C MET A 160 23.03 -4.33 -2.70
N GLY A 161 21.95 -4.43 -3.48
CA GLY A 161 20.60 -4.55 -2.92
C GLY A 161 20.05 -3.25 -2.31
N THR A 162 20.51 -2.09 -2.78
CA THR A 162 20.19 -0.78 -2.21
C THR A 162 19.35 0.11 -3.14
N VAL A 163 19.08 -0.37 -4.36
CA VAL A 163 18.30 0.35 -5.38
C VAL A 163 16.90 -0.24 -5.47
N PHE A 164 15.89 0.59 -5.16
CA PHE A 164 14.48 0.22 -5.22
C PHE A 164 13.62 1.44 -5.60
N ALA A 165 12.45 1.18 -6.18
CA ALA A 165 11.50 2.18 -6.68
C ALA A 165 10.15 2.15 -5.95
N GLY A 166 10.09 1.52 -4.77
CA GLY A 166 8.89 1.36 -3.97
C GLY A 166 8.90 0.07 -3.16
N PRO A 167 7.88 -0.16 -2.31
CA PRO A 167 7.86 -1.29 -1.38
C PRO A 167 7.96 -2.64 -2.06
N GLY A 168 7.19 -2.87 -3.12
CA GLY A 168 7.21 -4.16 -3.85
C GLY A 168 8.60 -4.52 -4.37
N SER A 169 9.30 -3.56 -4.98
CA SER A 169 10.67 -3.80 -5.47
C SER A 169 11.66 -4.04 -4.34
N ARG A 170 11.53 -3.35 -3.20
CA ARG A 170 12.39 -3.53 -2.03
C ARG A 170 12.16 -4.90 -1.37
N THR A 171 10.90 -5.27 -1.17
CA THR A 171 10.53 -6.60 -0.68
C THR A 171 11.09 -7.69 -1.58
N MET A 172 10.91 -7.58 -2.90
CA MET A 172 11.36 -8.62 -3.82
C MET A 172 12.89 -8.70 -3.91
N ASP A 173 13.60 -7.58 -3.82
CA ASP A 173 15.07 -7.57 -3.80
C ASP A 173 15.62 -8.33 -2.59
N ASP A 174 15.03 -8.14 -1.40
CA ASP A 174 15.40 -8.89 -0.19
C ASP A 174 15.11 -10.39 -0.35
N ILE A 175 13.90 -10.76 -0.81
CA ILE A 175 13.49 -12.16 -0.98
C ILE A 175 14.41 -12.88 -1.98
N LEU A 176 14.67 -12.29 -3.15
CA LEU A 176 15.53 -12.87 -4.19
C LEU A 176 16.99 -13.02 -3.74
N ARG A 177 17.43 -12.26 -2.75
CA ARG A 177 18.77 -12.33 -2.15
C ARG A 177 18.87 -13.28 -0.97
N GLY A 178 17.83 -14.05 -0.68
CA GLY A 178 17.83 -14.92 0.49
C GLY A 178 17.76 -14.16 1.81
N GLN A 179 17.44 -12.86 1.80
CA GLN A 179 17.38 -12.07 3.04
C GLN A 179 16.10 -12.38 3.80
N ARG A 180 16.18 -12.21 5.11
CA ARG A 180 15.07 -12.35 6.05
C ARG A 180 15.05 -11.12 6.95
N GLN A 181 13.93 -10.41 6.95
CA GLN A 181 13.77 -9.20 7.77
C GLN A 181 13.71 -9.59 9.25
N LEU A 182 14.42 -8.83 10.08
CA LEU A 182 14.42 -9.02 11.53
C LEU A 182 13.01 -8.75 12.11
N GLY A 183 12.63 -9.49 13.15
CA GLY A 183 11.35 -9.32 13.86
C GLY A 183 10.25 -10.26 13.42
N TRP A 184 10.44 -11.01 12.32
CA TRP A 184 9.54 -12.09 11.94
C TRP A 184 9.80 -13.36 12.78
N PRO A 185 8.76 -14.10 13.21
CA PRO A 185 8.94 -15.35 13.93
C PRO A 185 9.60 -16.40 13.03
N ASP A 186 10.60 -17.14 13.52
CA ASP A 186 11.26 -18.20 12.74
C ASP A 186 10.33 -19.41 12.55
N LEU A 187 9.53 -19.70 13.56
CA LEU A 187 8.56 -20.79 13.58
C LEU A 187 7.32 -20.40 14.38
N VAL A 188 6.19 -21.02 14.07
CA VAL A 188 4.94 -20.91 14.82
C VAL A 188 4.38 -22.30 15.10
N ILE A 189 4.17 -22.63 16.36
CA ILE A 189 3.53 -23.89 16.79
C ILE A 189 2.03 -23.65 16.92
N ILE A 190 1.25 -24.44 16.21
CA ILE A 190 -0.21 -24.34 16.14
C ILE A 190 -0.80 -25.64 16.72
N PRO A 191 -1.27 -25.66 17.97
CA PRO A 191 -1.92 -26.82 18.58
C PRO A 191 -3.10 -27.37 17.75
N PRO A 192 -3.53 -28.62 18.01
CA PRO A 192 -4.71 -29.19 17.38
C PRO A 192 -5.93 -28.26 17.47
N ARG A 193 -6.68 -28.13 16.38
CA ARG A 193 -7.93 -27.38 16.30
C ARG A 193 -7.83 -25.93 16.80
N SER A 194 -6.65 -25.32 16.70
CA SER A 194 -6.38 -23.99 17.22
C SER A 194 -6.04 -23.00 16.11
N THR A 195 -6.15 -21.72 16.45
CA THR A 195 -5.86 -20.59 15.58
C THR A 195 -4.80 -19.73 16.24
N GLN A 196 -3.83 -19.25 15.46
CA GLN A 196 -2.76 -18.39 15.90
C GLN A 196 -2.67 -17.15 15.00
N LEU A 197 -2.25 -16.03 15.57
CA LEU A 197 -1.88 -14.84 14.81
C LEU A 197 -0.41 -14.99 14.40
N LEU A 198 -0.16 -15.17 13.11
CA LEU A 198 1.19 -15.32 12.57
C LEU A 198 1.93 -13.97 12.58
N VAL A 199 1.29 -12.91 12.09
CA VAL A 199 1.81 -11.54 12.17
C VAL A 199 0.71 -10.50 12.32
N ASN A 200 1.08 -9.36 12.88
CA ASN A 200 0.25 -8.17 13.03
C ASN A 200 1.04 -6.94 12.60
N LEU A 201 0.96 -6.57 11.32
CA LEU A 201 1.81 -5.54 10.72
C LEU A 201 1.08 -4.19 10.74
N PRO A 202 1.61 -3.17 11.43
CA PRO A 202 0.97 -1.85 11.48
C PRO A 202 1.23 -1.04 10.21
N ILE A 203 0.20 -0.31 9.79
CA ILE A 203 0.16 0.62 8.67
C ILE A 203 -0.32 1.97 9.23
N PRO A 204 0.61 2.80 9.75
CA PRO A 204 0.27 4.14 10.23
C PRO A 204 -0.14 5.04 9.05
N LEU A 205 -1.29 5.70 9.15
CA LEU A 205 -1.78 6.64 8.12
C LEU A 205 -1.20 8.04 8.28
N ARG A 206 -0.66 8.36 9.45
CA ARG A 206 0.15 9.57 9.65
C ARG A 206 1.40 9.50 8.77
N SER A 207 1.80 10.64 8.22
CA SER A 207 3.14 10.76 7.62
C SER A 207 4.19 10.44 8.67
N LEU A 208 5.21 9.64 8.33
CA LEU A 208 6.39 9.50 9.18
C LEU A 208 7.15 10.83 9.32
N ASP A 209 6.92 11.81 8.43
CA ASP A 209 7.43 13.18 8.58
C ASP A 209 6.60 14.02 9.57
N ALA A 210 5.37 13.59 9.89
CA ALA A 210 4.52 14.23 10.91
C ALA A 210 4.94 13.81 12.33
N LEU A 211 6.24 13.66 12.54
CA LEU A 211 6.84 13.47 13.86
C LEU A 211 6.37 14.59 14.79
N ARG A 212 5.80 14.16 15.90
CA ARG A 212 5.52 14.97 17.08
C ARG A 212 6.78 15.78 17.43
N ASN A 213 6.76 17.08 17.19
CA ASN A 213 7.78 18.03 17.62
C ASN A 213 9.24 17.63 17.31
N GLY A 214 9.51 17.03 16.15
CA GLY A 214 10.88 16.81 15.68
C GLY A 214 11.62 15.61 16.27
N GLU A 215 10.97 14.71 17.02
CA GLU A 215 11.61 13.49 17.53
C GLU A 215 11.18 12.25 16.75
N PRO A 216 12.12 11.46 16.17
CA PRO A 216 11.84 10.17 15.55
C PRO A 216 11.29 9.18 16.59
N LEU A 217 10.24 8.44 16.24
CA LEU A 217 9.83 7.28 17.04
C LEU A 217 10.85 6.14 16.88
N PRO A 218 11.03 5.30 17.92
CA PRO A 218 11.94 4.16 17.85
C PRO A 218 11.63 3.30 16.62
N GLN A 219 12.64 3.04 15.81
CA GLN A 219 12.58 2.26 14.57
C GLN A 219 12.27 0.77 14.79
N HIS A 220 11.98 0.36 16.03
CA HIS A 220 11.65 -1.00 16.40
C HIS A 220 10.33 -0.99 17.16
N LEU A 221 9.30 -1.50 16.50
CA LEU A 221 8.12 -1.99 17.19
C LEU A 221 8.54 -3.26 17.90
N VAL A 222 8.73 -3.15 19.22
CA VAL A 222 8.87 -4.32 20.09
C VAL A 222 7.64 -5.20 19.83
N PRO A 223 7.79 -6.50 19.52
CA PRO A 223 6.66 -7.41 19.47
C PRO A 223 5.89 -7.25 20.77
N PHE A 224 4.58 -7.03 20.67
CA PHE A 224 3.72 -7.03 21.86
C PHE A 224 3.98 -8.36 22.57
N PRO A 225 4.41 -8.38 23.85
CA PRO A 225 4.55 -9.64 24.55
C PRO A 225 3.17 -10.29 24.56
N LEU A 226 3.10 -11.54 24.09
CA LEU A 226 1.91 -12.36 24.24
C LEU A 226 1.53 -12.34 25.73
N PRO A 227 0.26 -12.11 26.08
CA PRO A 227 -0.15 -12.17 27.47
C PRO A 227 0.12 -13.58 28.01
N GLY A 228 1.10 -13.72 28.91
CA GLY A 228 1.39 -14.98 29.60
C GLY A 228 2.86 -15.38 29.75
N ALA A 229 3.83 -14.65 29.19
CA ALA A 229 5.25 -14.96 29.41
C ALA A 229 5.85 -14.04 30.49
N THR A 230 5.89 -14.52 31.73
CA THR A 230 6.80 -14.02 32.78
C THR A 230 8.13 -14.78 32.71
N PRO A 231 9.25 -14.15 33.14
CA PRO A 231 10.62 -14.61 32.88
C PRO A 231 10.96 -16.00 33.42
#